data_AF-A0A7V4W5M3-F1
#
_entry.id   AF-A0A7V4W5M3-F1
#
_cell.length_a   1.000
_cell.length_b   1.000
_cell.length_c   1.000
_cell.angle_alpha   90.00
_cell.angle_beta   90.00
_cell.angle_gamma   90.00
#
_symmetry.space_group_name_H-M   'P 1'
#
loop_
_entity.id
_entity.type
_entity.pdbx_description
1 polymer ?
#
loop_
_entity_poly.entity_id
_entity_poly.type
_entity_poly.pdbx_seq_one_letter_code
_entity_poly.pdbx_strand_id
1 'polypeptide(L)'
;MVRILALAALLLWSLLPRTAAAHGGPLPLIVDTDLAADDVRALAFLLASPAVRVEAVVTSGEGRSPEISAHRILQILEHLDRSGIPVGAGNPVDGPPPPWRTVVDSLAWPSLAPARGVPERAADVLARSLSGSEHGVTYLCLGPTTNLAALLRDEPILCRRIREVWFYGSAPGRDEACWNRDADLEAARRVFASDLPIRTIRLEEDETFPFDEGLLTGLERASTPSARLLATLFGAPGPREKVRQGHFRSWDEAVALCAAHPDLAAFAPTQTGTGRTLLRWDRDAGRALWLQVVAGDGRKRMSETSPVGLSAFPASPDQFRPDLKGSVPRILARHGGEEWRAAVLTNELHGHVGTYSLVGVKMGILARERLGAALDEVEVLSFAGDSPPLSCMNDGLQVSTGATLGRGTIRVDGGGGARPEAEFIRAGERLRLRLKESVRLRIDSDIREALRRYGNLTPEYFREIRRLSILHWEELDRAEIFEEVPAQ
;
A
#
# COMPACT_ATOMS: atom_id res chain seq x y z
N MET A 1 3.22 -31.36 44.81
CA MET A 1 4.33 -31.01 43.88
C MET A 1 3.91 -30.97 42.40
N VAL A 2 3.05 -31.87 41.91
CA VAL A 2 2.64 -31.91 40.48
C VAL A 2 1.85 -30.68 40.00
N ARG A 3 1.08 -30.00 40.87
CA ARG A 3 0.30 -28.79 40.51
C ARG A 3 1.13 -27.50 40.39
N ILE A 4 2.31 -27.44 41.01
CA ILE A 4 3.19 -26.25 40.95
C ILE A 4 4.07 -26.29 39.68
N LEU A 5 4.43 -27.48 39.21
CA LEU A 5 5.18 -27.67 37.96
C LEU A 5 4.33 -27.37 36.70
N ALA A 6 3.01 -27.59 36.75
CA ALA A 6 2.11 -27.26 35.64
C ALA A 6 1.90 -25.74 35.47
N LEU A 7 1.88 -24.96 36.57
CA LEU A 7 1.81 -23.49 36.49
C LEU A 7 3.13 -22.87 36.03
N ALA A 8 4.28 -23.46 36.40
CA ALA A 8 5.59 -22.98 35.94
C ALA A 8 5.78 -23.19 34.44
N ALA A 9 5.28 -24.29 33.87
CA ALA A 9 5.32 -24.54 32.42
C ALA A 9 4.42 -23.58 31.61
N LEU A 10 3.30 -23.13 32.18
CA LEU A 10 2.42 -22.12 31.56
C LEU A 10 2.98 -20.69 31.65
N LEU A 11 3.78 -20.37 32.67
CA LEU A 11 4.46 -19.07 32.82
C LEU A 11 5.79 -18.97 32.04
N LEU A 12 6.42 -20.09 31.72
CA LEU A 12 7.64 -20.12 30.88
C LEU A 12 7.33 -20.13 29.37
N TRP A 13 6.10 -20.47 28.96
CA TRP A 13 5.72 -20.40 27.54
C TRP A 13 5.38 -18.97 27.07
N SER A 14 5.13 -18.04 27.99
CA SER A 14 4.96 -16.61 27.67
C SER A 14 6.28 -15.84 27.54
N LEU A 15 7.43 -16.50 27.70
CA LEU A 15 8.77 -15.90 27.60
C LEU A 15 9.56 -16.31 26.35
N LEU A 16 8.96 -17.07 25.43
CA LEU A 16 9.51 -17.11 24.07
C LEU A 16 9.37 -15.71 23.49
N PRO A 17 10.40 -15.14 22.85
CA PRO A 17 10.24 -13.89 22.14
C PRO A 17 9.16 -14.13 21.09
N ARG A 18 7.95 -13.64 21.37
CA ARG A 18 7.08 -13.17 20.31
C ARG A 18 8.00 -12.23 19.56
N THR A 19 8.45 -12.62 18.38
CA THR A 19 8.88 -11.68 17.38
C THR A 19 7.62 -10.90 17.02
N ALA A 20 7.22 -10.02 17.94
CA ALA A 20 6.55 -8.80 17.63
C ALA A 20 7.52 -8.12 16.69
N ALA A 21 7.31 -8.35 15.39
CA ALA A 21 7.73 -7.41 14.38
C ALA A 21 6.92 -6.15 14.66
N ALA A 22 7.34 -5.41 15.68
CA ALA A 22 6.95 -4.04 15.93
C ALA A 22 7.76 -3.18 14.97
N HIS A 23 7.48 -3.33 13.67
CA HIS A 23 7.73 -2.29 12.69
C HIS A 23 6.34 -1.83 12.31
N GLY A 24 5.94 -0.64 12.77
CA GLY A 24 4.61 -0.06 12.54
C GLY A 24 4.36 0.38 11.10
N GLY A 25 4.94 -0.34 10.12
CA GLY A 25 4.72 -0.13 8.69
C GLY A 25 3.62 -1.04 8.15
N PRO A 26 3.18 -0.82 6.91
CA PRO A 26 2.19 -1.65 6.24
C PRO A 26 2.64 -3.12 6.16
N LEU A 27 1.71 -4.06 6.31
CA LEU A 27 1.99 -5.50 6.20
C LEU A 27 2.46 -5.85 4.77
N PRO A 28 3.71 -6.31 4.56
CA PRO A 28 4.17 -6.72 3.24
C PRO A 28 3.47 -8.00 2.80
N LEU A 29 2.94 -8.01 1.58
CA LEU A 29 2.20 -9.15 1.05
C LEU A 29 2.41 -9.42 -0.43
N ILE A 30 2.40 -10.71 -0.76
CA ILE A 30 2.35 -11.23 -2.13
C ILE A 30 0.93 -11.75 -2.35
N VAL A 31 0.33 -11.39 -3.48
CA VAL A 31 -1.01 -11.83 -3.87
C VAL A 31 -0.89 -12.88 -4.97
N ASP A 32 -1.48 -14.05 -4.76
CA ASP A 32 -1.56 -15.17 -5.70
C ASP A 32 -3.03 -15.38 -6.07
N THR A 33 -3.38 -15.03 -7.31
CA THR A 33 -4.77 -14.82 -7.74
C THR A 33 -5.07 -15.55 -9.04
N ASP A 34 -6.26 -16.12 -9.16
CA ASP A 34 -6.77 -16.69 -10.41
C ASP A 34 -7.57 -15.68 -11.24
N LEU A 35 -7.65 -14.43 -10.76
CA LEU A 35 -8.38 -13.30 -11.33
C LEU A 35 -9.89 -13.59 -11.50
N ALA A 36 -10.56 -14.15 -10.49
CA ALA A 36 -12.01 -14.09 -10.41
C ALA A 36 -12.51 -12.66 -10.12
N ALA A 37 -13.83 -12.47 -10.12
CA ALA A 37 -14.42 -11.14 -9.98
C ALA A 37 -14.18 -10.54 -8.58
N ASP A 38 -14.19 -11.40 -7.58
CA ASP A 38 -13.82 -11.19 -6.19
C ASP A 38 -12.33 -10.90 -6.02
N ASP A 39 -11.42 -11.59 -6.68
CA ASP A 39 -10.00 -11.22 -6.66
C ASP A 39 -9.76 -9.79 -7.13
N VAL A 40 -10.46 -9.35 -8.19
CA VAL A 40 -10.32 -7.98 -8.70
C VAL A 40 -10.75 -6.96 -7.64
N ARG A 41 -11.83 -7.26 -6.91
CA ARG A 41 -12.32 -6.40 -5.81
C ARG A 41 -11.41 -6.46 -4.58
N ALA A 42 -10.85 -7.62 -4.27
CA ALA A 42 -9.89 -7.83 -3.19
C ALA A 42 -8.57 -7.09 -3.47
N LEU A 43 -8.03 -7.21 -4.68
CA LEU A 43 -6.82 -6.52 -5.11
C LEU A 43 -7.02 -5.00 -5.14
N ALA A 44 -8.15 -4.50 -5.63
CA ALA A 44 -8.47 -3.07 -5.59
C ALA A 44 -8.51 -2.52 -4.16
N PHE A 45 -9.00 -3.31 -3.20
CA PHE A 45 -8.94 -2.98 -1.78
C PHE A 45 -7.50 -3.01 -1.25
N LEU A 46 -6.72 -4.07 -1.52
CA LEU A 46 -5.34 -4.18 -1.05
C LEU A 46 -4.46 -3.04 -1.56
N LEU A 47 -4.61 -2.66 -2.83
CA LEU A 47 -3.85 -1.56 -3.45
C LEU A 47 -4.28 -0.17 -2.92
N ALA A 48 -5.51 -0.04 -2.46
CA ALA A 48 -6.02 1.18 -1.81
C ALA A 48 -5.76 1.20 -0.28
N SER A 49 -5.50 0.04 0.32
CA SER A 49 -5.38 -0.10 1.77
C SER A 49 -3.99 0.31 2.25
N PRO A 50 -3.89 1.24 3.21
CA PRO A 50 -2.60 1.62 3.77
C PRO A 50 -2.09 0.65 4.84
N ALA A 51 -2.92 -0.30 5.27
CA ALA A 51 -2.54 -1.29 6.27
C ALA A 51 -1.60 -2.35 5.68
N VAL A 52 -1.49 -2.42 4.35
CA VAL A 52 -0.74 -3.42 3.62
C VAL A 52 0.13 -2.79 2.55
N ARG A 53 1.15 -3.53 2.13
CA ARG A 53 1.99 -3.21 0.97
C ARG A 53 2.06 -4.42 0.08
N VAL A 54 1.53 -4.29 -1.13
CA VAL A 54 1.62 -5.35 -2.16
C VAL A 54 3.01 -5.31 -2.78
N GLU A 55 3.83 -6.33 -2.49
CA GLU A 55 5.21 -6.46 -2.97
C GLU A 55 5.29 -7.16 -4.33
N ALA A 56 4.30 -7.98 -4.66
CA ALA A 56 4.16 -8.65 -5.94
C ALA A 56 2.75 -9.21 -6.12
N VAL A 57 2.35 -9.41 -7.38
CA VAL A 57 1.16 -10.17 -7.74
C VAL A 57 1.56 -11.29 -8.69
N VAL A 58 1.12 -12.51 -8.41
CA VAL A 58 1.30 -13.66 -9.30
C VAL A 58 -0.03 -14.27 -9.65
N THR A 59 -0.13 -14.83 -10.86
CA THR A 59 -1.38 -15.39 -11.35
C THR A 59 -1.34 -16.90 -11.49
N SER A 60 -2.43 -17.58 -11.14
CA SER A 60 -2.69 -18.98 -11.46
C SER A 60 -3.67 -19.09 -12.64
N GLY A 61 -3.48 -20.10 -13.49
CA GLY A 61 -4.26 -20.24 -14.73
C GLY A 61 -5.34 -21.29 -14.65
N GLU A 62 -6.51 -20.98 -14.10
CA GLU A 62 -7.65 -21.91 -14.09
C GLU A 62 -8.40 -21.90 -15.43
N GLY A 63 -8.02 -22.86 -16.29
CA GLY A 63 -8.54 -23.08 -17.64
C GLY A 63 -8.34 -21.93 -18.63
N ARG A 64 -7.36 -21.07 -18.33
CA ARG A 64 -6.77 -20.08 -19.25
C ARG A 64 -5.30 -19.91 -18.90
N SER A 65 -4.51 -19.51 -19.90
CA SER A 65 -3.11 -19.09 -19.71
C SER A 65 -2.99 -18.03 -18.60
N PRO A 66 -2.17 -18.29 -17.56
CA PRO A 66 -1.88 -17.34 -16.48
C PRO A 66 -1.39 -15.97 -16.98
N GLU A 67 -0.73 -15.94 -18.15
CA GLU A 67 -0.22 -14.74 -18.80
C GLU A 67 -1.35 -13.76 -19.13
N ILE A 68 -2.53 -14.24 -19.56
CA ILE A 68 -3.65 -13.34 -19.85
C ILE A 68 -4.12 -12.64 -18.56
N SER A 69 -4.23 -13.39 -17.45
CA SER A 69 -4.56 -12.80 -16.16
C SER A 69 -3.49 -11.82 -15.70
N ALA A 70 -2.20 -12.14 -15.88
CA ALA A 70 -1.10 -11.27 -15.52
C ALA A 70 -1.10 -9.95 -16.32
N HIS A 71 -1.45 -9.98 -17.61
CA HIS A 71 -1.64 -8.77 -18.40
C HIS A 71 -2.79 -7.90 -17.86
N ARG A 72 -3.90 -8.50 -17.40
CA ARG A 72 -4.99 -7.75 -16.75
C ARG A 72 -4.55 -7.13 -15.43
N ILE A 73 -3.74 -7.84 -14.63
CA ILE A 73 -3.14 -7.27 -13.42
C ILE A 73 -2.27 -6.06 -13.75
N LEU A 74 -1.39 -6.15 -14.75
CA LEU A 74 -0.57 -5.00 -15.17
C LEU A 74 -1.43 -3.79 -15.59
N GLN A 75 -2.55 -4.03 -16.28
CA GLN A 75 -3.50 -2.98 -16.62
C GLN A 75 -4.16 -2.35 -15.38
N ILE A 76 -4.57 -3.17 -14.40
CA ILE A 76 -5.10 -2.69 -13.11
C ILE A 76 -4.05 -1.83 -12.40
N LEU A 77 -2.80 -2.28 -12.33
CA LEU A 77 -1.72 -1.56 -11.67
C LEU A 77 -1.41 -0.21 -12.34
N GLU A 78 -1.39 -0.16 -13.68
CA GLU A 78 -1.23 1.10 -14.42
C GLU A 78 -2.38 2.07 -14.12
N HIS A 79 -3.63 1.60 -14.14
CA HIS A 79 -4.81 2.42 -13.83
C HIS A 79 -4.79 3.03 -12.41
N LEU A 80 -4.17 2.32 -11.47
CA LEU A 80 -4.12 2.69 -10.06
C LEU A 80 -2.83 3.44 -9.67
N ASP A 81 -1.98 3.82 -10.65
CA ASP A 81 -0.67 4.44 -10.41
C ASP A 81 0.22 3.56 -9.49
N ARG A 82 0.28 2.25 -9.79
CA ARG A 82 1.02 1.21 -9.05
C ARG A 82 1.87 0.32 -9.95
N SER A 83 2.30 0.83 -11.11
CA SER A 83 3.05 0.07 -12.12
C SER A 83 4.44 -0.42 -11.70
N GLY A 84 4.95 0.03 -10.55
CA GLY A 84 6.19 -0.50 -9.96
C GLY A 84 6.05 -1.88 -9.32
N ILE A 85 4.83 -2.39 -9.09
CA ILE A 85 4.62 -3.69 -8.46
C ILE A 85 4.90 -4.80 -9.49
N PRO A 86 5.84 -5.73 -9.22
CA PRO A 86 6.13 -6.86 -10.09
C PRO A 86 4.93 -7.79 -10.30
N VAL A 87 4.75 -8.25 -11.54
CA VAL A 87 3.69 -9.19 -11.91
C VAL A 87 4.26 -10.44 -12.58
N GLY A 88 3.92 -11.60 -12.04
CA GLY A 88 4.37 -12.89 -12.54
C GLY A 88 3.25 -13.77 -13.08
N ALA A 89 3.39 -14.27 -14.30
CA ALA A 89 2.56 -15.34 -14.84
C ALA A 89 3.03 -16.69 -14.25
N GLY A 90 2.13 -17.36 -13.53
CA GLY A 90 2.42 -18.62 -12.85
C GLY A 90 2.15 -19.84 -13.69
N ASN A 91 1.81 -20.93 -13.01
CA ASN A 91 1.54 -22.21 -13.65
C ASN A 91 0.05 -22.32 -14.03
N PRO A 92 -0.28 -22.94 -15.18
CA PRO A 92 -1.65 -23.32 -15.46
C PRO A 92 -2.11 -24.40 -14.46
N VAL A 93 -3.40 -24.40 -14.19
CA VAL A 93 -4.10 -25.44 -13.44
C VAL A 93 -4.79 -26.35 -14.45
N ASP A 94 -4.57 -27.65 -14.33
CA ASP A 94 -5.13 -28.64 -15.25
C ASP A 94 -6.66 -28.67 -15.15
N GLY A 95 -7.35 -28.55 -16.29
CA GLY A 95 -8.80 -28.67 -16.35
C GLY A 95 -9.47 -27.71 -17.33
N PRO A 96 -10.79 -27.85 -17.55
CA PRO A 96 -11.56 -26.91 -18.34
C PRO A 96 -11.69 -25.55 -17.62
N PRO A 97 -11.89 -24.44 -18.36
CA PRO A 97 -12.19 -23.15 -17.77
C PRO A 97 -13.41 -23.20 -16.87
N PRO A 98 -13.35 -22.57 -15.69
CA PRO A 98 -14.47 -22.56 -14.78
C PRO A 98 -15.65 -21.75 -15.34
N PRO A 99 -16.91 -22.09 -15.00
CA PRO A 99 -18.08 -21.37 -15.52
C PRO A 99 -18.07 -19.87 -15.26
N TRP A 100 -17.50 -19.45 -14.12
CA TRP A 100 -17.39 -18.05 -13.73
C TRP A 100 -16.38 -17.27 -14.60
N ARG A 101 -15.48 -17.95 -15.34
CA ARG A 101 -14.47 -17.29 -16.21
C ARG A 101 -15.12 -16.42 -17.28
N THR A 102 -16.21 -16.89 -17.88
CA THR A 102 -16.99 -16.15 -18.88
C THR A 102 -17.51 -14.83 -18.32
N VAL A 103 -17.82 -14.78 -17.02
CA VAL A 103 -18.27 -13.55 -16.35
C VAL A 103 -17.14 -12.54 -16.28
N VAL A 104 -15.95 -12.97 -15.85
CA VAL A 104 -14.74 -12.10 -15.77
C VAL A 104 -14.33 -11.60 -17.16
N ASP A 105 -14.41 -12.46 -18.17
CA ASP A 105 -14.11 -12.11 -19.56
C ASP A 105 -15.08 -11.09 -20.15
N SER A 106 -16.33 -11.10 -19.67
CA SER A 106 -17.36 -10.16 -20.06
C SER A 106 -17.29 -8.81 -19.34
N LEU A 107 -16.44 -8.69 -18.31
CA LEU A 107 -16.25 -7.41 -17.63
C LEU A 107 -15.75 -6.37 -18.62
N ALA A 108 -16.25 -5.15 -18.48
CA ALA A 108 -15.85 -4.02 -19.31
C ALA A 108 -14.46 -3.53 -18.87
N TRP A 109 -13.44 -4.35 -19.05
CA TRP A 109 -12.05 -3.98 -18.86
C TRP A 109 -11.83 -2.68 -19.64
N PRO A 110 -11.53 -1.55 -18.95
CA PRO A 110 -11.39 -0.30 -19.66
C PRO A 110 -10.31 -0.46 -20.74
N SER A 111 -10.30 0.40 -21.76
CA SER A 111 -9.11 0.58 -22.60
C SER A 111 -8.03 1.25 -21.75
N LEU A 112 -7.59 0.53 -20.72
CA LEU A 112 -6.47 0.87 -19.87
C LEU A 112 -5.30 1.03 -20.82
N ALA A 113 -4.50 2.08 -20.61
CA ALA A 113 -3.32 2.32 -21.41
C ALA A 113 -2.54 1.00 -21.57
N PRO A 114 -1.89 0.75 -22.73
CA PRO A 114 -1.09 -0.46 -22.91
C PRO A 114 -0.19 -0.58 -21.69
N ALA A 115 -0.37 -1.66 -20.93
CA ALA A 115 0.33 -1.77 -19.67
C ALA A 115 1.83 -1.70 -19.94
N ARG A 116 2.57 -0.97 -19.12
CA ARG A 116 4.02 -0.97 -19.23
C ARG A 116 4.54 -2.33 -18.73
N GLY A 117 5.39 -2.95 -19.53
CA GLY A 117 6.04 -4.22 -19.17
C GLY A 117 5.36 -5.47 -19.73
N VAL A 118 6.05 -6.59 -19.56
CA VAL A 118 5.60 -7.94 -19.92
C VAL A 118 5.57 -8.74 -18.62
N PRO A 119 4.54 -9.57 -18.36
CA PRO A 119 4.56 -10.46 -17.22
C PRO A 119 5.83 -11.30 -17.19
N GLU A 120 6.51 -11.30 -16.05
CA GLU A 120 7.63 -12.19 -15.80
C GLU A 120 7.12 -13.58 -15.45
N ARG A 121 8.02 -14.56 -15.25
CA ARG A 121 7.62 -15.84 -14.66
C ARG A 121 7.35 -15.64 -13.17
N ALA A 122 6.26 -16.19 -12.65
CA ALA A 122 5.93 -16.10 -11.23
C ALA A 122 7.05 -16.62 -10.34
N ALA A 123 7.73 -17.72 -10.72
CA ALA A 123 8.86 -18.24 -9.97
C ALA A 123 9.97 -17.19 -9.77
N ASP A 124 10.28 -16.42 -10.81
CA ASP A 124 11.35 -15.42 -10.77
C ASP A 124 10.93 -14.19 -9.93
N VAL A 125 9.67 -13.76 -10.07
CA VAL A 125 9.08 -12.69 -9.24
C VAL A 125 9.05 -13.08 -7.77
N LEU A 126 8.55 -14.27 -7.45
CA LEU A 126 8.50 -14.81 -6.09
C LEU A 126 9.90 -14.90 -5.48
N ALA A 127 10.87 -15.44 -6.24
CA ALA A 127 12.24 -15.58 -5.76
C ALA A 127 12.85 -14.21 -5.42
N ARG A 128 12.67 -13.21 -6.28
CA ARG A 128 13.17 -11.85 -6.08
C ARG A 128 12.49 -11.16 -4.89
N SER A 129 11.16 -11.18 -4.83
CA SER A 129 10.39 -10.53 -3.76
C SER A 129 10.64 -11.16 -2.39
N LEU A 130 10.81 -12.50 -2.32
CA LEU A 130 11.13 -13.18 -1.07
C LEU A 130 12.58 -12.97 -0.63
N SER A 131 13.53 -12.94 -1.57
CA SER A 131 14.96 -12.73 -1.27
C SER A 131 15.22 -11.31 -0.77
N GLY A 132 14.52 -10.31 -1.30
CA GLY A 132 14.64 -8.91 -0.86
C GLY A 132 13.95 -8.60 0.46
N SER A 133 13.19 -9.53 1.04
CA SER A 133 12.43 -9.29 2.27
C SER A 133 13.25 -9.58 3.53
N GLU A 134 13.60 -8.52 4.27
CA GLU A 134 14.30 -8.65 5.56
C GLU A 134 13.38 -9.14 6.70
N HIS A 135 12.09 -8.79 6.65
CA HIS A 135 11.13 -9.03 7.74
C HIS A 135 10.14 -10.18 7.47
N GLY A 136 10.26 -10.85 6.31
CA GLY A 136 9.33 -11.86 5.83
C GLY A 136 8.04 -11.26 5.27
N VAL A 137 7.33 -12.04 4.45
CA VAL A 137 6.11 -11.59 3.74
C VAL A 137 4.91 -12.45 4.10
N THR A 138 3.71 -11.87 4.02
CA THR A 138 2.46 -12.63 4.05
C THR A 138 2.09 -13.06 2.64
N TYR A 139 1.70 -14.31 2.45
CA TYR A 139 1.31 -14.84 1.14
C TYR A 139 -0.22 -15.01 1.09
N LEU A 140 -0.92 -14.25 0.25
CA LEU A 140 -2.37 -14.35 0.08
C LEU A 140 -2.67 -15.25 -1.13
N CYS A 141 -3.12 -16.47 -0.87
CA CYS A 141 -3.67 -17.37 -1.87
C CYS A 141 -5.18 -17.13 -2.02
N LEU A 142 -5.54 -16.36 -3.05
CA LEU A 142 -6.91 -16.11 -3.47
C LEU A 142 -7.37 -17.12 -4.53
N GLY A 143 -6.43 -17.70 -5.28
CA GLY A 143 -6.65 -18.83 -6.18
C GLY A 143 -6.08 -20.16 -5.69
N PRO A 144 -5.98 -21.17 -6.58
CA PRO A 144 -5.38 -22.47 -6.28
C PRO A 144 -3.92 -22.35 -5.86
N THR A 145 -3.50 -23.24 -4.97
CA THR A 145 -2.15 -23.20 -4.38
C THR A 145 -1.02 -23.68 -5.30
N THR A 146 -1.25 -23.79 -6.60
CA THR A 146 -0.33 -24.36 -7.61
C THR A 146 1.02 -23.65 -7.64
N ASN A 147 1.03 -22.32 -7.62
CA ASN A 147 2.27 -21.52 -7.62
C ASN A 147 3.07 -21.72 -6.32
N LEU A 148 2.38 -21.68 -5.17
CA LEU A 148 3.01 -21.91 -3.87
C LEU A 148 3.54 -23.34 -3.71
N ALA A 149 2.82 -24.34 -4.23
CA ALA A 149 3.25 -25.73 -4.24
C ALA A 149 4.51 -25.93 -5.11
N ALA A 150 4.59 -25.25 -6.26
CA ALA A 150 5.78 -25.24 -7.11
C ALA A 150 6.96 -24.57 -6.38
N LEU A 151 6.75 -23.43 -5.74
CA LEU A 151 7.77 -22.73 -4.95
C LEU A 151 8.30 -23.61 -3.80
N LEU A 152 7.43 -24.30 -3.07
CA LEU A 152 7.83 -25.24 -2.00
C LEU A 152 8.68 -26.40 -2.51
N ARG A 153 8.43 -26.86 -3.74
CA ARG A 153 9.20 -27.93 -4.37
C ARG A 153 10.57 -27.44 -4.84
N ASP A 154 10.59 -26.30 -5.51
CA ASP A 154 11.77 -25.83 -6.23
C ASP A 154 12.71 -25.00 -5.32
N GLU A 155 12.14 -24.22 -4.40
CA GLU A 155 12.87 -23.24 -3.56
C GLU A 155 12.45 -23.31 -2.06
N PRO A 156 12.55 -24.48 -1.39
CA PRO A 156 12.04 -24.67 -0.02
C PRO A 156 12.71 -23.76 1.02
N ILE A 157 13.94 -23.30 0.77
CA ILE A 157 14.64 -22.36 1.66
C ILE A 157 14.00 -20.97 1.60
N LEU A 158 13.61 -20.51 0.40
CA LEU A 158 12.95 -19.21 0.23
C LEU A 158 11.57 -19.19 0.89
N CYS A 159 10.85 -20.31 0.91
CA CYS A 159 9.58 -20.41 1.63
C CYS A 159 9.68 -20.09 3.13
N ARG A 160 10.88 -20.16 3.75
CA ARG A 160 11.09 -19.72 5.15
C ARG A 160 10.92 -18.21 5.34
N ARG A 161 10.94 -17.42 4.26
CA ARG A 161 10.64 -15.98 4.26
C ARG A 161 9.14 -15.72 4.28
N ILE A 162 8.30 -16.72 4.02
CA ILE A 162 6.84 -16.61 4.15
C ILE A 162 6.50 -16.72 5.63
N ARG A 163 5.97 -15.64 6.20
CA ARG A 163 5.58 -15.56 7.61
C ARG A 163 4.31 -16.36 7.88
N GLU A 164 3.35 -16.22 6.98
CA GLU A 164 2.02 -16.83 7.07
C GLU A 164 1.38 -16.83 5.69
N VAL A 165 0.62 -17.88 5.40
CA VAL A 165 -0.21 -18.01 4.22
C VAL A 165 -1.67 -17.76 4.62
N TRP A 166 -2.37 -16.92 3.86
CA TRP A 166 -3.81 -16.74 3.98
C TRP A 166 -4.48 -17.36 2.76
N PHE A 167 -5.37 -18.32 2.98
CA PHE A 167 -5.98 -19.10 1.92
C PHE A 167 -7.49 -18.98 1.97
N TYR A 168 -8.11 -18.58 0.86
CA TYR A 168 -9.55 -18.73 0.69
C TYR A 168 -9.88 -20.19 0.37
N GLY A 169 -10.43 -20.90 1.35
CA GLY A 169 -10.77 -22.31 1.25
C GLY A 169 -10.56 -23.08 2.55
N SER A 170 -10.59 -24.40 2.45
CA SER A 170 -10.36 -25.29 3.59
C SER A 170 -9.24 -26.30 3.32
N ALA A 171 -8.77 -26.97 4.38
CA ALA A 171 -7.72 -27.97 4.26
C ALA A 171 -8.18 -29.20 3.43
N PRO A 172 -7.25 -29.91 2.76
CA PRO A 172 -7.53 -31.21 2.14
C PRO A 172 -8.13 -32.22 3.12
N GLY A 173 -9.05 -33.06 2.62
CA GLY A 173 -9.71 -34.11 3.40
C GLY A 173 -10.94 -33.64 4.19
N ARG A 174 -11.40 -32.41 3.95
CA ARG A 174 -12.67 -31.90 4.44
C ARG A 174 -13.79 -32.11 3.40
N ASP A 175 -15.00 -32.40 3.86
CA ASP A 175 -16.13 -32.77 3.00
C ASP A 175 -16.79 -31.58 2.30
N GLU A 176 -16.61 -30.36 2.81
CA GLU A 176 -17.17 -29.18 2.16
C GLU A 176 -16.58 -28.91 0.78
N ALA A 177 -17.40 -28.41 -0.13
CA ALA A 177 -16.94 -27.92 -1.45
C ALA A 177 -16.02 -26.72 -1.27
N CYS A 178 -14.88 -26.71 -1.99
CA CYS A 178 -13.92 -25.63 -1.92
C CYS A 178 -13.22 -25.47 -3.27
N TRP A 179 -13.59 -24.42 -4.01
CA TRP A 179 -13.14 -24.20 -5.39
C TRP A 179 -11.60 -24.25 -5.53
N ASN A 180 -10.89 -23.36 -4.84
CA ASN A 180 -9.43 -23.23 -4.93
C ASN A 180 -8.67 -24.49 -4.51
N ARG A 181 -9.19 -25.23 -3.53
CA ARG A 181 -8.60 -26.50 -3.07
C ARG A 181 -8.82 -27.59 -4.09
N ASP A 182 -10.02 -27.67 -4.65
CA ASP A 182 -10.43 -28.77 -5.52
C ASP A 182 -9.90 -28.59 -6.95
N ALA A 183 -9.66 -27.34 -7.37
CA ALA A 183 -9.03 -26.99 -8.64
C ALA A 183 -7.62 -27.58 -8.79
N ASP A 184 -6.82 -27.59 -7.71
CA ASP A 184 -5.52 -28.28 -7.66
C ASP A 184 -5.32 -28.96 -6.30
N LEU A 185 -5.98 -30.11 -6.14
CA LEU A 185 -5.96 -30.87 -4.88
C LEU A 185 -4.56 -31.41 -4.55
N GLU A 186 -3.72 -31.69 -5.54
CA GLU A 186 -2.36 -32.15 -5.30
C GLU A 186 -1.48 -31.02 -4.76
N ALA A 187 -1.55 -29.83 -5.36
CA ALA A 187 -0.90 -28.65 -4.82
C ALA A 187 -1.38 -28.34 -3.40
N ALA A 188 -2.70 -28.37 -3.17
CA ALA A 188 -3.26 -28.12 -1.84
C ALA A 188 -2.71 -29.12 -0.81
N ARG A 189 -2.67 -30.42 -1.14
CA ARG A 189 -2.06 -31.44 -0.26
C ARG A 189 -0.59 -31.14 0.05
N ARG A 190 0.19 -30.69 -0.94
CA ARG A 190 1.59 -30.32 -0.74
C ARG A 190 1.75 -29.11 0.18
N VAL A 191 0.98 -28.05 -0.05
CA VAL A 191 1.05 -26.82 0.76
C VAL A 191 0.63 -27.09 2.20
N PHE A 192 -0.50 -27.77 2.41
CA PHE A 192 -1.01 -28.08 3.75
C PHE A 192 -0.17 -29.12 4.52
N ALA A 193 0.66 -29.90 3.83
CA ALA A 193 1.64 -30.80 4.45
C ALA A 193 2.97 -30.11 4.80
N SER A 194 3.15 -28.84 4.41
CA SER A 194 4.36 -28.07 4.74
C SER A 194 4.33 -27.50 6.17
N ASP A 195 5.46 -26.95 6.61
CA ASP A 195 5.58 -26.28 7.92
C ASP A 195 5.08 -24.83 7.90
N LEU A 196 4.56 -24.33 6.78
CA LEU A 196 4.05 -22.97 6.67
C LEU A 196 2.84 -22.77 7.60
N PRO A 197 2.78 -21.66 8.37
CA PRO A 197 1.57 -21.30 9.08
C PRO A 197 0.49 -20.90 8.08
N ILE A 198 -0.63 -21.64 8.03
CA ILE A 198 -1.73 -21.38 7.08
C ILE A 198 -2.98 -20.94 7.85
N ARG A 199 -3.53 -19.78 7.50
CA ARG A 199 -4.86 -19.32 7.90
C ARG A 199 -5.85 -19.61 6.79
N THR A 200 -6.90 -20.35 7.13
CA THR A 200 -7.96 -20.69 6.19
C THR A 200 -9.22 -19.87 6.48
N ILE A 201 -9.74 -19.19 5.47
CA ILE A 201 -11.06 -18.56 5.50
C ILE A 201 -11.92 -19.30 4.50
N ARG A 202 -13.03 -19.86 4.98
CA ARG A 202 -14.06 -20.47 4.14
C ARG A 202 -15.38 -19.99 4.70
N LEU A 203 -16.18 -19.40 3.83
CA LEU A 203 -17.46 -18.80 4.19
C LEU A 203 -18.57 -19.51 3.41
N GLU A 204 -19.67 -19.81 4.09
CA GLU A 204 -20.95 -20.02 3.42
C GLU A 204 -21.42 -18.71 2.77
N GLU A 205 -22.32 -18.81 1.80
CA GLU A 205 -22.77 -17.63 1.05
C GLU A 205 -23.37 -16.56 1.98
N ASP A 206 -24.18 -16.94 2.97
CA ASP A 206 -24.81 -16.02 3.92
C ASP A 206 -23.82 -15.39 4.92
N GLU A 207 -22.67 -16.03 5.14
CA GLU A 207 -21.58 -15.48 5.95
C GLU A 207 -20.81 -14.38 5.19
N THR A 208 -20.88 -14.34 3.86
CA THR A 208 -20.32 -13.24 3.04
C THR A 208 -21.27 -12.05 2.96
N PHE A 209 -20.76 -10.84 2.67
CA PHE A 209 -21.60 -9.72 2.20
C PHE A 209 -21.71 -9.72 0.66
N PRO A 210 -22.88 -9.34 0.10
CA PRO A 210 -23.03 -9.19 -1.34
C PRO A 210 -22.36 -7.90 -1.84
N PHE A 211 -21.78 -7.97 -3.04
CA PHE A 211 -21.46 -6.79 -3.82
C PHE A 211 -22.73 -6.33 -4.56
N ASP A 212 -23.50 -5.47 -3.88
CA ASP A 212 -24.84 -5.04 -4.27
C ASP A 212 -24.86 -3.65 -4.96
N GLU A 213 -26.05 -3.23 -5.43
CA GLU A 213 -26.26 -1.90 -6.04
C GLU A 213 -25.93 -0.76 -5.06
N GLY A 214 -26.02 -0.98 -3.74
CA GLY A 214 -25.66 -0.01 -2.73
C GLY A 214 -24.16 0.27 -2.71
N LEU A 215 -23.34 -0.78 -2.72
CA LEU A 215 -21.89 -0.66 -2.86
C LEU A 215 -21.53 -0.03 -4.21
N LEU A 216 -22.11 -0.52 -5.31
CA LEU A 216 -21.83 0.00 -6.65
C LEU A 216 -22.14 1.51 -6.75
N THR A 217 -23.30 1.94 -6.25
CA THR A 217 -23.67 3.37 -6.20
C THR A 217 -22.70 4.18 -5.33
N GLY A 218 -22.20 3.60 -4.24
CA GLY A 218 -21.17 4.21 -3.41
C GLY A 218 -19.87 4.47 -4.17
N LEU A 219 -19.47 3.51 -5.02
CA LEU A 219 -18.29 3.63 -5.88
C LEU A 219 -18.49 4.64 -7.03
N GLU A 220 -19.66 4.64 -7.67
CA GLU A 220 -20.01 5.59 -8.74
C GLU A 220 -19.96 7.06 -8.27
N ARG A 221 -20.18 7.30 -6.96
CA ARG A 221 -20.09 8.63 -6.34
C ARG A 221 -18.66 9.03 -5.95
N ALA A 222 -17.73 8.10 -5.92
CA ALA A 222 -16.37 8.33 -5.47
C ALA A 222 -15.45 8.69 -6.65
N SER A 223 -14.44 9.52 -6.37
CA SER A 223 -13.47 10.00 -7.35
C SER A 223 -12.11 9.31 -7.23
N THR A 224 -12.03 8.16 -6.57
CA THR A 224 -10.77 7.42 -6.41
C THR A 224 -10.49 6.52 -7.62
N PRO A 225 -9.22 6.23 -7.95
CA PRO A 225 -8.88 5.30 -9.03
C PRO A 225 -9.51 3.92 -8.86
N SER A 226 -9.48 3.35 -7.64
CA SER A 226 -10.07 2.04 -7.32
C SER A 226 -11.59 2.04 -7.48
N ALA A 227 -12.28 3.08 -6.98
CA ALA A 227 -13.74 3.15 -7.15
C ALA A 227 -14.13 3.29 -8.62
N ARG A 228 -13.43 4.12 -9.41
CA ARG A 228 -13.67 4.24 -10.85
C ARG A 228 -13.44 2.93 -11.61
N LEU A 229 -12.37 2.21 -11.28
CA LEU A 229 -12.08 0.90 -11.88
C LEU A 229 -13.25 -0.06 -11.67
N LEU A 230 -13.64 -0.25 -10.41
CA LEU A 230 -14.69 -1.20 -10.06
C LEU A 230 -16.08 -0.75 -10.56
N ALA A 231 -16.40 0.54 -10.49
CA ALA A 231 -17.64 1.09 -11.06
C ALA A 231 -17.71 0.86 -12.57
N THR A 232 -16.59 0.95 -13.29
CA THR A 232 -16.53 0.67 -14.73
C THR A 232 -16.75 -0.83 -15.02
N LEU A 233 -16.01 -1.70 -14.33
CA LEU A 233 -16.08 -3.15 -14.54
C LEU A 233 -17.47 -3.72 -14.22
N PHE A 234 -18.04 -3.31 -13.09
CA PHE A 234 -19.29 -3.88 -12.56
C PHE A 234 -20.54 -3.06 -12.91
N GLY A 235 -20.40 -1.82 -13.41
CA GLY A 235 -21.52 -0.98 -13.83
C GLY A 235 -22.02 -1.24 -15.26
N ALA A 236 -21.29 -2.01 -16.07
CA ALA A 236 -21.70 -2.39 -17.41
C ALA A 236 -22.96 -3.29 -17.42
N PRO A 237 -23.80 -3.30 -18.48
CA PRO A 237 -25.13 -3.93 -18.43
C PRO A 237 -25.16 -5.39 -17.95
N GLY A 238 -24.25 -6.25 -18.44
CA GLY A 238 -24.18 -7.66 -18.03
C GLY A 238 -23.74 -7.85 -16.57
N PRO A 239 -22.56 -7.33 -16.19
CA PRO A 239 -22.10 -7.37 -14.80
C PRO A 239 -23.07 -6.71 -13.80
N ARG A 240 -23.67 -5.57 -14.15
CA ARG A 240 -24.63 -4.88 -13.28
C ARG A 240 -25.90 -5.70 -13.04
N GLU A 241 -26.36 -6.44 -14.04
CA GLU A 241 -27.48 -7.36 -13.84
C GLU A 241 -27.12 -8.47 -12.83
N LYS A 242 -25.89 -8.99 -12.88
CA LYS A 242 -25.38 -9.93 -11.86
C LYS A 242 -25.26 -9.31 -10.47
N VAL A 243 -24.89 -8.02 -10.38
CA VAL A 243 -24.91 -7.25 -9.11
C VAL A 243 -26.33 -7.23 -8.52
N ARG A 244 -27.36 -6.94 -9.34
CA ARG A 244 -28.76 -6.92 -8.89
C ARG A 244 -29.28 -8.28 -8.43
N GLN A 245 -28.75 -9.35 -9.03
CA GLN A 245 -29.07 -10.73 -8.67
C GLN A 245 -28.33 -11.20 -7.41
N GLY A 246 -27.45 -10.38 -6.81
CA GLY A 246 -26.65 -10.77 -5.65
C GLY A 246 -25.59 -11.83 -5.95
N HIS A 247 -25.22 -11.99 -7.23
CA HIS A 247 -24.31 -13.05 -7.70
C HIS A 247 -22.88 -12.90 -7.18
N PHE A 248 -22.43 -11.66 -6.97
CA PHE A 248 -21.08 -11.37 -6.51
C PHE A 248 -21.03 -11.30 -4.98
N ARG A 249 -20.19 -12.12 -4.38
CA ARG A 249 -19.99 -12.23 -2.93
C ARG A 249 -18.55 -11.89 -2.56
N SER A 250 -18.33 -11.66 -1.26
CA SER A 250 -17.06 -11.19 -0.70
C SER A 250 -16.16 -12.33 -0.20
N TRP A 251 -15.89 -13.30 -1.07
CA TRP A 251 -15.06 -14.46 -0.73
C TRP A 251 -13.60 -14.03 -0.52
N ASP A 252 -12.94 -13.52 -1.56
CA ASP A 252 -11.55 -13.06 -1.46
C ASP A 252 -11.40 -11.72 -0.76
N GLU A 253 -12.40 -10.84 -0.84
CA GLU A 253 -12.40 -9.61 -0.06
C GLU A 253 -12.34 -9.91 1.44
N ALA A 254 -12.95 -11.00 1.93
CA ALA A 254 -12.85 -11.39 3.33
C ALA A 254 -11.41 -11.77 3.71
N VAL A 255 -10.67 -12.45 2.83
CA VAL A 255 -9.24 -12.74 3.05
C VAL A 255 -8.42 -11.46 3.10
N ALA A 256 -8.60 -10.58 2.12
CA ALA A 256 -7.90 -9.31 2.05
C ALA A 256 -8.20 -8.42 3.28
N LEU A 257 -9.46 -8.32 3.68
CA LEU A 257 -9.91 -7.56 4.85
C LEU A 257 -9.33 -8.12 6.14
N CYS A 258 -9.42 -9.43 6.37
CA CYS A 258 -8.94 -10.04 7.60
C CYS A 258 -7.40 -10.02 7.70
N ALA A 259 -6.70 -10.12 6.58
CA ALA A 259 -5.25 -9.99 6.55
C ALA A 259 -4.80 -8.55 6.85
N ALA A 260 -5.47 -7.55 6.28
CA ALA A 260 -5.19 -6.14 6.50
C ALA A 260 -5.64 -5.64 7.89
N HIS A 261 -6.73 -6.19 8.41
CA HIS A 261 -7.40 -5.78 9.65
C HIS A 261 -7.75 -7.02 10.49
N PRO A 262 -6.78 -7.58 11.24
CA PRO A 262 -6.98 -8.80 12.00
C PRO A 262 -8.04 -8.70 13.11
N ASP A 263 -8.42 -7.49 13.51
CA ASP A 263 -9.50 -7.22 14.46
C ASP A 263 -10.90 -7.59 13.92
N LEU A 264 -11.06 -7.69 12.59
CA LEU A 264 -12.30 -8.14 11.97
C LEU A 264 -12.58 -9.64 12.18
N ALA A 265 -11.58 -10.44 12.57
CA ALA A 265 -11.71 -11.90 12.60
C ALA A 265 -11.06 -12.54 13.83
N ALA A 266 -11.62 -13.66 14.27
CA ALA A 266 -10.95 -14.55 15.23
C ALA A 266 -10.69 -15.91 14.59
N PHE A 267 -9.53 -16.48 14.90
CA PHE A 267 -9.06 -17.75 14.34
C PHE A 267 -8.80 -18.77 15.45
N ALA A 268 -9.29 -19.99 15.25
CA ALA A 268 -9.00 -21.14 16.10
C ALA A 268 -7.87 -21.99 15.50
N PRO A 269 -6.99 -22.62 16.30
CA PRO A 269 -6.01 -23.59 15.80
C PRO A 269 -6.71 -24.73 15.04
N THR A 270 -6.09 -25.23 13.97
CA THR A 270 -6.53 -26.46 13.32
C THR A 270 -6.29 -27.67 14.23
N GLN A 271 -7.04 -28.76 14.02
CA GLN A 271 -6.85 -30.00 14.78
C GLN A 271 -5.48 -30.64 14.55
N THR A 272 -4.87 -30.36 13.39
CA THR A 272 -3.57 -30.86 12.96
C THR A 272 -2.72 -29.73 12.39
N GLY A 273 -1.43 -29.72 12.69
CA GLY A 273 -0.46 -28.76 12.15
C GLY A 273 -0.40 -27.41 12.87
N THR A 274 0.27 -26.44 12.24
CA THR A 274 0.47 -25.06 12.74
C THR A 274 -0.60 -24.08 12.23
N GLY A 275 -1.60 -24.58 11.50
CA GLY A 275 -2.62 -23.77 10.84
C GLY A 275 -3.69 -23.22 11.79
N ARG A 276 -4.51 -22.30 11.26
CA ARG A 276 -5.68 -21.76 11.95
C ARG A 276 -6.85 -21.63 10.98
N THR A 277 -8.05 -21.85 11.47
CA THR A 277 -9.29 -21.69 10.69
C THR A 277 -10.13 -20.57 11.27
N LEU A 278 -10.81 -19.82 10.40
CA LEU A 278 -11.72 -18.77 10.80
C LEU A 278 -12.80 -19.33 11.74
N LEU A 279 -12.99 -18.66 12.87
CA LEU A 279 -14.04 -18.97 13.85
C LEU A 279 -15.21 -17.98 13.75
N ARG A 280 -14.89 -16.70 13.56
CA ARG A 280 -15.87 -15.62 13.38
C ARG A 280 -15.23 -14.49 12.62
N TRP A 281 -16.05 -13.73 11.90
CA TRP A 281 -15.66 -12.44 11.35
C TRP A 281 -16.82 -11.45 11.39
N ASP A 282 -16.51 -10.17 11.47
CA ASP A 282 -17.49 -9.09 11.42
C ASP A 282 -17.76 -8.67 9.97
N ARG A 283 -18.73 -9.34 9.35
CA ARG A 283 -19.13 -9.12 7.96
C ARG A 283 -19.54 -7.68 7.69
N ASP A 284 -20.32 -7.08 8.58
CA ASP A 284 -20.92 -5.77 8.34
C ASP A 284 -19.88 -4.66 8.53
N ALA A 285 -18.98 -4.79 9.52
CA ALA A 285 -17.81 -3.93 9.64
C ALA A 285 -16.85 -4.09 8.45
N GLY A 286 -16.63 -5.32 7.99
CA GLY A 286 -15.83 -5.62 6.79
C GLY A 286 -16.39 -4.92 5.55
N ARG A 287 -17.71 -5.00 5.31
CA ARG A 287 -18.40 -4.31 4.20
C ARG A 287 -18.21 -2.80 4.27
N ALA A 288 -18.41 -2.21 5.46
CA ALA A 288 -18.27 -0.78 5.66
C ALA A 288 -16.82 -0.31 5.43
N LEU A 289 -15.85 -1.06 5.95
CA LEU A 289 -14.43 -0.78 5.79
C LEU A 289 -13.98 -0.91 4.33
N TRP A 290 -14.42 -1.96 3.64
CA TRP A 290 -14.11 -2.15 2.23
C TRP A 290 -14.55 -0.95 1.39
N LEU A 291 -15.80 -0.51 1.57
CA LEU A 291 -16.31 0.68 0.86
C LEU A 291 -15.52 1.92 1.26
N GLN A 292 -15.24 2.11 2.55
CA GLN A 292 -14.45 3.24 3.04
C GLN A 292 -13.06 3.30 2.41
N VAL A 293 -12.37 2.17 2.27
CA VAL A 293 -11.01 2.11 1.70
C VAL A 293 -11.04 2.31 0.19
N VAL A 294 -11.93 1.62 -0.51
CA VAL A 294 -12.00 1.67 -1.98
C VAL A 294 -12.53 3.01 -2.48
N ALA A 295 -13.55 3.57 -1.83
CA ALA A 295 -14.13 4.87 -2.16
C ALA A 295 -13.40 6.05 -1.50
N GLY A 296 -12.53 5.79 -0.52
CA GLY A 296 -11.78 6.81 0.20
C GLY A 296 -10.51 7.22 -0.53
N ASP A 297 -10.18 8.51 -0.47
CA ASP A 297 -8.95 9.04 -1.06
C ASP A 297 -7.72 8.40 -0.37
N GLY A 298 -7.07 7.46 -1.06
CA GLY A 298 -5.87 6.76 -0.57
C GLY A 298 -4.71 7.71 -0.23
N ARG A 299 -4.72 8.95 -0.72
CA ARG A 299 -3.77 10.01 -0.32
C ARG A 299 -3.97 10.49 1.11
N LYS A 300 -5.15 10.26 1.70
CA LYS A 300 -5.44 10.62 3.10
C LYS A 300 -4.86 9.63 4.10
N ARG A 301 -4.21 8.56 3.66
CA ARG A 301 -4.02 7.42 4.57
C ARG A 301 -2.77 6.59 4.41
N MET A 302 -1.77 6.93 3.59
CA MET A 302 -0.43 6.33 3.75
C MET A 302 0.02 6.57 5.19
N SER A 303 -0.16 5.55 6.03
CA SER A 303 -0.13 5.58 7.48
C SER A 303 -0.39 6.98 8.10
N GLU A 304 -1.55 7.19 8.69
CA GLU A 304 -1.51 7.93 9.96
C GLU A 304 -0.68 7.04 10.91
N THR A 305 0.65 7.11 10.78
CA THR A 305 1.57 6.53 11.73
C THR A 305 1.12 7.12 13.04
N SER A 306 0.58 6.26 13.91
CA SER A 306 0.05 6.70 15.17
C SER A 306 1.12 7.56 15.82
N PRO A 307 0.77 8.77 16.32
CA PRO A 307 1.78 9.65 16.84
C PRO A 307 2.59 8.92 17.91
N VAL A 308 3.92 9.03 17.86
CA VAL A 308 4.81 8.19 18.68
C VAL A 308 4.68 8.51 20.17
N GLY A 309 4.64 9.80 20.50
CA GLY A 309 4.49 10.28 21.88
C GLY A 309 3.24 11.12 22.13
N LEU A 310 2.42 11.38 21.11
CA LEU A 310 1.19 12.15 21.25
C LEU A 310 -0.01 11.19 21.24
N SER A 311 -1.06 11.52 21.99
CA SER A 311 -2.32 10.78 21.90
C SER A 311 -3.05 11.03 20.56
N ALA A 312 -2.87 12.22 19.99
CA ALA A 312 -3.34 12.61 18.67
C ALA A 312 -2.44 13.72 18.11
N PHE A 313 -2.29 13.79 16.79
CA PHE A 313 -1.55 14.89 16.17
C PHE A 313 -2.42 16.16 16.09
N PRO A 314 -1.91 17.36 16.41
CA PRO A 314 -2.70 18.59 16.37
C PRO A 314 -3.27 18.86 14.98
N ALA A 315 -4.59 19.06 14.89
CA ALA A 315 -5.31 19.29 13.64
C ALA A 315 -6.44 20.33 13.79
N SER A 316 -6.75 20.75 15.01
CA SER A 316 -7.76 21.78 15.27
C SER A 316 -7.14 23.16 15.07
N PRO A 317 -7.78 24.09 14.32
CA PRO A 317 -7.25 25.43 14.08
C PRO A 317 -6.80 26.18 15.35
N ASP A 318 -7.50 25.98 16.47
CA ASP A 318 -7.18 26.66 17.73
C ASP A 318 -5.86 26.22 18.38
N GLN A 319 -5.27 25.13 17.92
CA GLN A 319 -3.95 24.67 18.36
C GLN A 319 -2.80 25.41 17.67
N PHE A 320 -3.08 26.28 16.68
CA PHE A 320 -2.09 26.93 15.83
C PHE A 320 -2.13 28.46 15.94
N ARG A 321 -1.03 29.09 15.51
CA ARG A 321 -0.89 30.57 15.50
C ARG A 321 -2.00 31.23 14.66
N PRO A 322 -2.44 32.46 15.01
CA PRO A 322 -3.56 33.13 14.36
C PRO A 322 -3.50 33.18 12.83
N ASP A 323 -2.30 33.32 12.27
CA ASP A 323 -2.07 33.40 10.83
C ASP A 323 -2.22 32.07 10.09
N LEU A 324 -2.11 30.93 10.79
CA LEU A 324 -2.28 29.59 10.21
C LEU A 324 -3.69 29.04 10.42
N LYS A 325 -4.49 29.59 11.36
CA LYS A 325 -5.82 29.06 11.72
C LYS A 325 -6.73 28.86 10.51
N GLY A 326 -6.79 29.85 9.62
CA GLY A 326 -7.61 29.77 8.41
C GLY A 326 -7.12 28.71 7.42
N SER A 327 -5.82 28.47 7.38
CA SER A 327 -5.15 27.56 6.44
C SER A 327 -5.24 26.10 6.85
N VAL A 328 -5.27 25.81 8.15
CA VAL A 328 -5.33 24.44 8.71
C VAL A 328 -6.36 23.54 8.00
N PRO A 329 -7.67 23.89 7.93
CA PRO A 329 -8.66 23.02 7.30
C PRO A 329 -8.45 22.91 5.78
N ARG A 330 -7.95 23.95 5.11
CA ARG A 330 -7.69 23.92 3.65
C ARG A 330 -6.51 23.01 3.32
N ILE A 331 -5.43 23.11 4.08
CA ILE A 331 -4.23 22.29 3.93
C ILE A 331 -4.58 20.82 4.20
N LEU A 332 -5.23 20.52 5.33
CA LEU A 332 -5.65 19.16 5.67
C LEU A 332 -6.57 18.55 4.61
N ALA A 333 -7.54 19.34 4.11
CA ALA A 333 -8.47 18.87 3.10
C ALA A 333 -7.79 18.58 1.76
N ARG A 334 -6.82 19.40 1.35
CA ARG A 334 -6.14 19.30 0.06
C ARG A 334 -4.98 18.30 0.06
N HIS A 335 -4.16 18.31 1.11
CA HIS A 335 -2.87 17.62 1.11
C HIS A 335 -2.85 16.37 1.99
N GLY A 336 -3.83 16.20 2.89
CA GLY A 336 -3.97 15.03 3.77
C GLY A 336 -3.19 15.12 5.08
N GLY A 337 -3.42 14.14 5.96
CA GLY A 337 -2.88 14.12 7.32
C GLY A 337 -1.38 13.83 7.40
N GLU A 338 -0.83 12.99 6.51
CA GLU A 338 0.60 12.69 6.49
C GLU A 338 1.44 13.93 6.14
N GLU A 339 1.06 14.65 5.08
CA GLU A 339 1.73 15.89 4.71
C GLU A 339 1.56 16.96 5.77
N TRP A 340 0.35 17.10 6.33
CA TRP A 340 0.12 18.01 7.45
C TRP A 340 1.07 17.73 8.61
N ARG A 341 1.16 16.47 9.03
CA ARG A 341 2.04 16.05 10.12
C ARG A 341 3.51 16.32 9.81
N ALA A 342 3.99 15.88 8.65
CA ALA A 342 5.38 16.05 8.26
C ALA A 342 5.75 17.53 8.14
N ALA A 343 4.87 18.36 7.58
CA ALA A 343 5.09 19.80 7.47
C ALA A 343 5.07 20.49 8.84
N VAL A 344 4.12 20.18 9.72
CA VAL A 344 4.12 20.73 11.09
C VAL A 344 5.40 20.33 11.83
N LEU A 345 5.78 19.05 11.81
CA LEU A 345 7.03 18.59 12.42
C LEU A 345 8.28 19.27 11.82
N THR A 346 8.31 19.44 10.50
CA THR A 346 9.38 20.17 9.81
C THR A 346 9.43 21.62 10.26
N ASN A 347 8.28 22.30 10.35
CA ASN A 347 8.22 23.70 10.77
C ASN A 347 8.71 23.88 12.22
N GLU A 348 8.35 22.96 13.12
CA GLU A 348 8.81 22.99 14.51
C GLU A 348 10.31 22.64 14.62
N LEU A 349 10.81 21.69 13.84
CA LEU A 349 12.24 21.36 13.75
C LEU A 349 13.05 22.54 13.18
N HIS A 350 12.54 23.15 12.11
CA HIS A 350 13.19 24.23 11.37
C HIS A 350 13.07 25.60 12.06
N GLY A 351 12.14 25.74 13.01
CA GLY A 351 11.88 26.96 13.76
C GLY A 351 11.04 28.01 13.05
N HIS A 352 10.60 27.78 11.80
CA HIS A 352 9.65 28.61 11.07
C HIS A 352 8.99 27.86 9.90
N VAL A 353 7.95 28.47 9.32
CA VAL A 353 7.27 27.94 8.11
C VAL A 353 8.02 28.42 6.87
N GLY A 354 8.80 27.52 6.26
CA GLY A 354 9.68 27.83 5.13
C GLY A 354 9.26 27.14 3.84
N THR A 355 9.24 27.87 2.72
CA THR A 355 8.79 27.34 1.42
C THR A 355 9.63 26.14 0.97
N TYR A 356 10.97 26.23 0.99
CA TYR A 356 11.81 25.12 0.54
C TYR A 356 11.78 23.91 1.50
N SER A 357 11.61 24.13 2.81
CA SER A 357 11.38 23.04 3.76
C SER A 357 10.08 22.29 3.44
N LEU A 358 9.00 23.02 3.10
CA LEU A 358 7.73 22.41 2.66
C LEU A 358 7.86 21.71 1.30
N VAL A 359 8.66 22.24 0.37
CA VAL A 359 9.00 21.55 -0.88
C VAL A 359 9.70 20.22 -0.57
N GLY A 360 10.63 20.19 0.39
CA GLY A 360 11.28 18.97 0.83
C GLY A 360 10.30 17.95 1.39
N VAL A 361 9.33 18.38 2.21
CA VAL A 361 8.26 17.51 2.73
C VAL A 361 7.45 16.91 1.59
N LYS A 362 6.98 17.74 0.66
CA LYS A 362 6.18 17.31 -0.49
C LYS A 362 6.96 16.34 -1.38
N MET A 363 8.25 16.60 -1.61
CA MET A 363 9.12 15.77 -2.43
C MET A 363 9.34 14.39 -1.79
N GLY A 364 9.64 14.34 -0.50
CA GLY A 364 9.89 13.06 0.18
C GLY A 364 8.63 12.20 0.33
N ILE A 365 7.46 12.80 0.54
CA ILE A 365 6.18 12.07 0.51
C ILE A 365 5.92 11.51 -0.89
N LEU A 366 6.04 12.34 -1.94
CA LEU A 366 5.84 11.87 -3.32
C LEU A 366 6.81 10.73 -3.66
N ALA A 367 8.08 10.84 -3.26
CA ALA A 367 9.05 9.78 -3.49
C ALA A 367 8.65 8.46 -2.83
N ARG A 368 8.20 8.51 -1.57
CA ARG A 368 7.71 7.33 -0.86
C ARG A 368 6.44 6.75 -1.50
N GLU A 369 5.50 7.60 -1.93
CA GLU A 369 4.30 7.19 -2.65
C GLU A 369 4.66 6.43 -3.94
N ARG A 370 5.64 6.92 -4.70
CA ARG A 370 6.08 6.31 -5.97
C ARG A 370 6.88 5.02 -5.78
N LEU A 371 7.77 5.00 -4.79
CA LEU A 371 8.60 3.83 -4.47
C LEU A 371 7.88 2.79 -3.60
N GLY A 372 6.63 3.04 -3.18
CA GLY A 372 5.90 2.19 -2.25
C GLY A 372 6.60 2.03 -0.88
N ALA A 373 7.29 3.08 -0.42
CA ALA A 373 8.19 3.02 0.72
C ALA A 373 7.57 3.52 2.04
N ALA A 374 7.82 2.81 3.13
CA ALA A 374 7.50 3.29 4.48
C ALA A 374 8.48 4.38 4.93
N LEU A 375 8.21 5.01 6.09
CA LEU A 375 9.21 5.85 6.76
C LEU A 375 10.46 5.01 7.04
N ASP A 376 11.64 5.61 6.86
CA ASP A 376 12.97 5.02 7.06
C ASP A 376 13.43 3.97 6.03
N GLU A 377 12.65 3.69 4.99
CA GLU A 377 13.01 2.69 3.97
C GLU A 377 13.73 3.25 2.72
N VAL A 378 13.89 4.57 2.64
CA VAL A 378 14.53 5.22 1.49
C VAL A 378 15.89 5.81 1.87
N GLU A 379 16.88 5.63 1.01
CA GLU A 379 18.09 6.45 1.00
C GLU A 379 17.86 7.68 0.12
N VAL A 380 18.43 8.82 0.50
CA VAL A 380 18.26 10.10 -0.21
C VAL A 380 19.62 10.70 -0.54
N LEU A 381 19.81 11.06 -1.80
CA LEU A 381 20.86 11.97 -2.25
C LEU A 381 20.22 13.31 -2.60
N SER A 382 20.40 14.30 -1.74
CA SER A 382 19.90 15.66 -1.97
C SER A 382 20.89 16.50 -2.75
N PHE A 383 20.40 17.25 -3.73
CA PHE A 383 21.17 18.23 -4.51
C PHE A 383 20.90 19.67 -4.05
N ALA A 384 20.24 19.86 -2.91
CA ALA A 384 19.89 21.17 -2.38
C ALA A 384 21.09 21.98 -1.83
N GLY A 385 22.26 21.34 -1.71
CA GLY A 385 23.43 21.91 -1.05
C GLY A 385 23.23 22.13 0.45
N ASP A 386 24.14 22.91 1.05
CA ASP A 386 24.18 23.25 2.48
C ASP A 386 23.78 24.71 2.78
N SER A 387 23.60 25.52 1.73
CA SER A 387 23.37 26.95 1.84
C SER A 387 21.89 27.34 1.66
N PRO A 388 21.29 28.10 2.60
CA PRO A 388 19.94 28.61 2.46
C PRO A 388 19.77 29.53 1.24
N PRO A 389 18.56 29.61 0.66
CA PRO A 389 17.32 29.02 1.14
C PRO A 389 17.06 27.58 0.66
N LEU A 390 17.83 27.08 -0.30
CA LEU A 390 17.61 25.75 -0.89
C LEU A 390 17.90 24.62 0.09
N SER A 391 18.96 24.73 0.89
CA SER A 391 19.33 23.67 1.84
C SER A 391 18.27 23.38 2.89
N CYS A 392 17.33 24.30 3.14
CA CYS A 392 16.16 24.07 4.00
C CYS A 392 15.28 22.90 3.49
N MET A 393 15.35 22.56 2.20
CA MET A 393 14.71 21.38 1.63
C MET A 393 15.17 20.08 2.30
N ASN A 394 16.42 20.02 2.77
CA ASN A 394 16.97 18.84 3.44
C ASN A 394 16.22 18.50 4.73
N ASP A 395 15.74 19.50 5.47
CA ASP A 395 14.98 19.30 6.70
C ASP A 395 13.62 18.65 6.39
N GLY A 396 12.96 19.14 5.34
CA GLY A 396 11.70 18.56 4.87
C GLY A 396 11.87 17.14 4.35
N LEU A 397 12.93 16.87 3.60
CA LEU A 397 13.28 15.53 3.13
C LEU A 397 13.49 14.59 4.32
N GLN A 398 14.23 15.02 5.34
CA GLN A 398 14.49 14.22 6.54
C GLN A 398 13.20 13.81 7.26
N VAL A 399 12.29 14.75 7.48
CA VAL A 399 11.05 14.47 8.22
C VAL A 399 10.07 13.63 7.40
N SER A 400 9.96 13.88 6.09
CA SER A 400 8.99 13.19 5.23
C SER A 400 9.42 11.78 4.83
N THR A 401 10.71 11.54 4.68
CA THR A 401 11.25 10.23 4.30
C THR A 401 11.60 9.37 5.51
N GLY A 402 11.89 9.99 6.65
CA GLY A 402 12.52 9.34 7.80
C GLY A 402 14.03 9.19 7.63
N ALA A 403 14.58 9.24 6.41
CA ALA A 403 16.02 9.22 6.19
C ALA A 403 16.69 10.38 6.95
N THR A 404 17.90 10.17 7.48
CA THR A 404 18.58 11.17 8.31
C THR A 404 20.03 11.34 7.92
N LEU A 405 20.57 12.56 8.08
CA LEU A 405 22.00 12.82 7.98
C LEU A 405 22.80 11.99 9.01
N GLY A 406 22.27 11.84 10.23
CA GLY A 406 22.93 11.13 11.32
C GLY A 406 23.12 9.63 11.07
N ARG A 407 22.17 8.97 10.39
CA ARG A 407 22.31 7.57 9.95
C ARG A 407 23.03 7.42 8.61
N GLY A 408 23.42 8.52 7.96
CA GLY A 408 24.02 8.51 6.62
C GLY A 408 23.06 8.09 5.50
N THR A 409 21.76 7.99 5.79
CA THR A 409 20.70 7.67 4.82
C THR A 409 20.23 8.91 4.05
N ILE A 410 20.61 10.12 4.49
CA ILE A 410 20.65 11.30 3.62
C ILE A 410 22.11 11.67 3.36
N ARG A 411 22.44 11.91 2.10
CA ARG A 411 23.70 12.50 1.64
C ARG A 411 23.39 13.79 0.89
N VAL A 412 24.22 14.80 1.05
CA VAL A 412 24.10 16.07 0.33
C VAL A 412 25.22 16.16 -0.67
N ASP A 413 24.88 16.34 -1.95
CA ASP A 413 25.86 16.64 -2.98
C ASP A 413 26.41 18.06 -2.79
N GLY A 414 27.69 18.15 -2.44
CA GLY A 414 28.43 19.42 -2.34
C GLY A 414 29.22 19.77 -3.60
N GLY A 415 29.22 18.90 -4.62
CA GLY A 415 30.05 19.05 -5.82
C GLY A 415 29.34 19.71 -7.01
N GLY A 416 28.02 19.54 -7.13
CA GLY A 416 27.18 20.19 -8.14
C GLY A 416 26.48 21.44 -7.58
N GLY A 417 26.22 22.44 -8.44
CA GLY A 417 25.47 23.63 -8.04
C GLY A 417 24.11 23.26 -7.39
N ALA A 418 23.78 23.95 -6.29
CA ALA A 418 22.58 23.69 -5.51
C ALA A 418 21.31 23.86 -6.35
N ARG A 419 20.43 22.86 -6.28
CA ARG A 419 19.17 22.79 -7.04
C ARG A 419 18.09 22.05 -6.25
N PRO A 420 16.80 22.38 -6.46
CA PRO A 420 15.69 21.76 -5.72
C PRO A 420 15.37 20.38 -6.30
N GLU A 421 16.26 19.43 -6.03
CA GLU A 421 16.24 18.08 -6.60
C GLU A 421 16.78 17.09 -5.57
N ALA A 422 16.24 15.87 -5.59
CA ALA A 422 16.78 14.76 -4.83
C ALA A 422 16.58 13.43 -5.57
N GLU A 423 17.46 12.49 -5.28
CA GLU A 423 17.35 11.12 -5.72
C GLU A 423 17.05 10.21 -4.53
N PHE A 424 16.15 9.26 -4.72
CA PHE A 424 15.61 8.36 -3.72
C PHE A 424 15.88 6.93 -4.15
N ILE A 425 16.38 6.11 -3.23
CA ILE A 425 16.77 4.73 -3.51
C ILE A 425 16.08 3.80 -2.52
N ARG A 426 15.43 2.76 -3.03
CA ARG A 426 14.84 1.66 -2.22
C ARG A 426 15.07 0.34 -2.92
N ALA A 427 15.72 -0.61 -2.24
CA ALA A 427 15.93 -1.98 -2.75
C ALA A 427 16.49 -2.06 -4.20
N GLY A 428 17.33 -1.08 -4.59
CA GLY A 428 17.93 -1.00 -5.93
C GLY A 428 17.10 -0.20 -6.96
N GLU A 429 15.85 0.13 -6.68
CA GLU A 429 15.04 1.06 -7.48
C GLU A 429 15.47 2.51 -7.19
N ARG A 430 15.62 3.31 -8.24
CA ARG A 430 16.06 4.71 -8.16
C ARG A 430 15.01 5.63 -8.76
N LEU A 431 14.58 6.62 -7.99
CA LEU A 431 13.64 7.67 -8.41
C LEU A 431 14.30 9.02 -8.19
N ARG A 432 14.35 9.86 -9.24
CA ARG A 432 14.90 11.21 -9.12
C ARG A 432 13.83 12.24 -9.43
N LEU A 433 13.60 13.13 -8.47
CA LEU A 433 12.58 14.17 -8.54
C LEU A 433 13.23 15.55 -8.56
N ARG A 434 12.74 16.41 -9.45
CA ARG A 434 13.12 17.82 -9.55
C ARG A 434 11.90 18.71 -9.42
N LEU A 435 12.02 19.81 -8.69
CA LEU A 435 10.99 20.86 -8.68
C LEU A 435 10.91 21.51 -10.07
N LYS A 436 9.72 21.54 -10.67
CA LYS A 436 9.50 22.15 -11.98
C LYS A 436 10.02 23.58 -12.03
N GLU A 437 10.68 23.92 -13.13
CA GLU A 437 11.32 25.23 -13.30
C GLU A 437 10.32 26.38 -13.18
N SER A 438 9.10 26.22 -13.68
CA SER A 438 8.03 27.22 -13.55
C SER A 438 7.64 27.51 -12.09
N VAL A 439 7.63 26.47 -11.24
CA VAL A 439 7.33 26.59 -9.81
C VAL A 439 8.51 27.22 -9.07
N ARG A 440 9.74 26.81 -9.39
CA ARG A 440 10.97 27.40 -8.84
C ARG A 440 11.05 28.90 -9.13
N LEU A 441 10.83 29.30 -10.39
CA LEU A 441 10.86 30.70 -10.80
C LEU A 441 9.81 31.55 -10.09
N ARG A 442 8.62 30.98 -9.82
CA ARG A 442 7.57 31.62 -9.03
C ARG A 442 8.04 31.87 -7.59
N ILE A 443 8.52 30.84 -6.89
CA ILE A 443 9.03 30.95 -5.51
C ILE A 443 10.17 31.98 -5.44
N ASP A 444 11.12 31.92 -6.37
CA ASP A 444 12.26 32.84 -6.41
C ASP A 444 11.80 34.28 -6.70
N SER A 445 10.75 34.46 -7.51
CA SER A 445 10.15 35.78 -7.75
C SER A 445 9.56 36.36 -6.47
N ASP A 446 8.78 35.57 -5.74
CA ASP A 446 8.12 35.99 -4.50
C ASP A 446 9.14 36.37 -3.42
N ILE A 447 10.21 35.57 -3.26
CA ILE A 447 11.31 35.87 -2.33
C ILE A 447 12.05 37.15 -2.75
N ARG A 448 12.35 37.32 -4.04
CA ARG A 448 13.01 38.54 -4.54
C ARG A 448 12.16 39.78 -4.35
N GLU A 449 10.85 39.67 -4.52
CA GLU A 449 9.93 40.79 -4.30
C GLU A 449 9.88 41.18 -2.81
N ALA A 450 9.78 40.20 -1.92
CA ALA A 450 9.84 40.43 -0.48
C ALA A 450 11.16 41.12 -0.06
N LEU A 451 12.30 40.64 -0.59
CA LEU A 451 13.62 41.25 -0.36
C LEU A 451 13.68 42.70 -0.86
N ARG A 452 13.18 42.98 -2.08
CA ARG A 452 13.16 44.34 -2.63
C ARG A 452 12.31 45.29 -1.79
N ARG A 453 11.17 44.82 -1.29
CA ARG A 453 10.18 45.66 -0.60
C ARG A 453 10.55 45.93 0.85
N TYR A 454 11.09 44.94 1.55
CA TYR A 454 11.29 44.99 3.00
C TYR A 454 12.75 44.94 3.43
N GLY A 455 13.68 44.78 2.48
CA GLY A 455 15.09 44.55 2.78
C GLY A 455 15.37 43.11 3.23
N ASN A 456 16.64 42.79 3.46
CA ASN A 456 17.04 41.48 3.96
C ASN A 456 17.07 41.47 5.50
N LEU A 457 16.71 40.34 6.11
CA LEU A 457 16.78 40.10 7.56
C LEU A 457 15.95 41.07 8.43
N THR A 458 14.92 41.73 7.86
CA THR A 458 14.01 42.57 8.63
C THR A 458 12.82 41.76 9.18
N PRO A 459 12.20 42.18 10.30
CA PRO A 459 10.98 41.53 10.79
C PRO A 459 9.85 41.51 9.76
N GLU A 460 9.73 42.55 8.95
CA GLU A 460 8.76 42.67 7.86
C GLU A 460 9.01 41.62 6.77
N TYR A 461 10.28 41.46 6.36
CA TYR A 461 10.69 40.43 5.41
C TYR A 461 10.31 39.03 5.92
N PHE A 462 10.65 38.69 7.17
CA PHE A 462 10.32 37.37 7.72
C PHE A 462 8.81 37.14 7.87
N ARG A 463 8.03 38.19 8.20
CA ARG A 463 6.56 38.10 8.18
C ARG A 463 6.02 37.83 6.79
N GLU A 464 6.57 38.47 5.77
CA GLU A 464 6.15 38.25 4.39
C GLU A 464 6.55 36.87 3.87
N ILE A 465 7.78 36.41 4.15
CA ILE A 465 8.21 35.04 3.80
C ILE A 465 7.34 33.99 4.48
N ARG A 466 6.95 34.21 5.75
CA ARG A 466 6.02 33.32 6.45
C ARG A 466 4.64 33.30 5.78
N ARG A 467 4.09 34.46 5.42
CA ARG A 467 2.81 34.57 4.71
C ARG A 467 2.85 33.85 3.36
N LEU A 468 3.89 34.09 2.56
CA LEU A 468 4.10 33.43 1.27
C LEU A 468 4.26 31.91 1.43
N SER A 469 5.02 31.47 2.43
CA SER A 469 5.22 30.03 2.68
C SER A 469 3.94 29.32 3.08
N ILE A 470 3.03 29.97 3.84
CA ILE A 470 1.70 29.43 4.12
C ILE A 470 0.86 29.31 2.85
N LEU A 471 0.90 30.32 1.97
CA LEU A 471 0.22 30.25 0.66
C LEU A 471 0.79 29.14 -0.22
N HIS A 472 2.11 29.00 -0.30
CA HIS A 472 2.75 27.91 -1.03
C HIS A 472 2.35 26.54 -0.47
N TRP A 473 2.22 26.41 0.85
CA TRP A 473 1.74 25.18 1.47
C TRP A 473 0.33 24.85 1.01
N GLU A 474 -0.57 25.83 0.99
CA GLU A 474 -1.95 25.66 0.52
C GLU A 474 -2.02 25.29 -0.97
N GLU A 475 -1.31 26.02 -1.83
CA GLU A 475 -1.54 25.98 -3.28
C GLU A 475 -0.79 24.85 -3.98
N LEU A 476 0.47 24.63 -3.63
CA LEU A 476 1.36 23.72 -4.35
C LEU A 476 1.01 22.26 -4.05
N ASP A 477 0.50 21.54 -5.05
CA ASP A 477 0.19 20.11 -4.94
C ASP A 477 1.44 19.28 -5.26
N ARG A 478 1.83 18.37 -4.35
CA ARG A 478 3.00 17.52 -4.53
C ARG A 478 2.92 16.68 -5.81
N ALA A 479 1.72 16.29 -6.26
CA ALA A 479 1.55 15.51 -7.48
C ALA A 479 1.83 16.32 -8.76
N GLU A 480 1.83 17.65 -8.68
CA GLU A 480 1.88 18.53 -9.84
C GLU A 480 3.19 19.32 -9.96
N ILE A 481 3.88 19.59 -8.86
CA ILE A 481 5.03 20.51 -8.83
C ILE A 481 6.38 19.87 -9.14
N PHE A 482 6.45 18.54 -9.20
CA PHE A 482 7.69 17.81 -9.49
C PHE A 482 7.65 17.17 -10.87
N GLU A 483 8.84 16.97 -11.43
CA GLU A 483 9.08 16.16 -12.62
C GLU A 483 10.10 15.06 -12.30
N GLU A 484 9.89 13.89 -12.91
CA GLU A 484 10.85 12.80 -12.87
C GLU A 484 11.94 13.05 -13.90
N VAL A 485 13.20 12.93 -13.47
CA VAL A 485 14.37 13.10 -14.34
C VAL A 485 15.17 11.81 -14.38
N PRO A 486 15.89 11.51 -15.48
CA PRO A 486 16.71 10.30 -15.55
C PRO A 486 17.72 10.22 -14.39
N ALA A 487 17.76 9.07 -13.71
CA ALA A 487 18.79 8.76 -12.72
C ALA A 487 20.17 8.72 -13.41
N GLN A 488 21.20 9.23 -12.74
CA GLN A 488 22.59 9.19 -13.23
C GLN A 488 23.35 7.95 -12.74
#